data_AF-A0A2V7ES98-F1
#
_entry.id   AF-A0A2V7ES98-F1
#
_cell.length_a   1.000
_cell.length_b   1.000
_cell.length_c   1.000
_cell.angle_alpha   90.00
_cell.angle_beta   90.00
_cell.angle_gamma   90.00
#
_symmetry.space_group_name_H-M   'P 1'
#
loop_
_entity.id
_entity.type
_entity.pdbx_description
1 polymer ?
#
loop_
_entity_poly.entity_id
_entity_poly.type
_entity_poly.pdbx_seq_one_letter_code
_entity_poly.pdbx_strand_id
1 'polypeptide(L)'
;MRHMLLSVGLAVCPALSVTQQPTPANLSLADAIALARAHNPVYRQAIHDRSPAGWGVRNAYSSLLIPSLTATGGVGYSGPGQQRFLTSNFSQSVSTLSSFYSLDLNWQLSGQTLSQPGLRKAQLDAADADVRGAETNLITGVTQQYLSVLQARDNADVARRELDRNDEFLKLAQARYAVGRSSLIDVRQAQVARGQAEVALLRAQTALQLEKLRLFQQIGVTPPVEVSTVQLTDTFQVQTPTWQLSDLLTMAEEQNPSLKALRAREGAASWGVRAATGAYTPTVSVSASWSGFTQKLSNITPTIAAESAGAAANMAACQYENTAWLNAGQSALNCNLLAFTPQQAQAIRDQNTAYPFSFTPQPFQARLAISLPLWTNFSQPLQVSQAKAQHQDLEESVRARGLQVHTDVSQAYLTVTTDYRTIAIQDTNRAAAREQLQLATERYRVGSGTFFELLDAQVAQLRAESDYVNAVYDYHKAVAALEAAVGRPLR
;
A
#
# COMPACT_ATOMS: atom_id res chain seq x y z
N MET A 1 -12.41 -52.19 -17.53
CA MET A 1 -11.98 -51.62 -18.83
C MET A 1 -12.97 -50.50 -19.16
N ARG A 2 -12.69 -49.21 -18.98
CA ARG A 2 -11.69 -48.38 -19.67
C ARG A 2 -11.42 -47.16 -18.78
N HIS A 3 -10.15 -46.85 -18.52
CA HIS A 3 -9.71 -45.71 -17.70
C HIS A 3 -9.76 -44.41 -18.51
N MET A 4 -10.39 -43.36 -17.98
CA MET A 4 -10.20 -41.98 -18.44
C MET A 4 -9.24 -41.29 -17.48
N LEU A 5 -8.01 -41.07 -17.96
CA LEU A 5 -6.93 -40.38 -17.27
C LEU A 5 -7.20 -38.87 -17.27
N LEU A 6 -7.29 -38.27 -16.07
CA LEU A 6 -7.20 -36.83 -15.88
C LEU A 6 -5.71 -36.44 -15.93
N SER A 7 -5.29 -35.79 -17.01
CA SER A 7 -3.95 -35.20 -17.13
C SER A 7 -3.92 -33.85 -16.41
N VAL A 8 -3.28 -33.83 -15.24
CA VAL A 8 -2.88 -32.59 -14.55
C VAL A 8 -1.68 -32.00 -15.31
N GLY A 9 -1.92 -30.93 -16.06
CA GLY A 9 -0.86 -30.15 -16.68
C GLY A 9 -0.18 -29.26 -15.62
N LEU A 10 1.02 -29.66 -15.18
CA LEU A 10 1.92 -28.77 -14.46
C LEU A 10 2.37 -27.65 -15.42
N ALA A 11 1.80 -26.46 -15.25
CA ALA A 11 2.34 -25.25 -15.85
C ALA A 11 3.63 -24.89 -15.09
N VAL A 12 4.78 -25.20 -15.70
CA VAL A 12 6.09 -24.70 -15.27
C VAL A 12 6.08 -23.20 -15.48
N CYS A 13 5.95 -22.45 -14.39
CA CYS A 13 6.10 -21.00 -14.37
C CYS A 13 7.57 -20.69 -14.71
N PRO A 14 7.87 -19.96 -15.81
CA PRO A 14 9.24 -19.58 -16.09
C PRO A 14 9.72 -18.68 -14.95
N ALA A 15 10.81 -19.07 -14.31
CA ALA A 15 11.50 -18.20 -13.37
C ALA A 15 11.80 -16.90 -14.10
N LEU A 16 11.13 -15.82 -13.70
CA LEU A 16 11.49 -14.48 -14.11
C LEU A 16 12.89 -14.23 -13.56
N SER A 17 13.89 -14.48 -14.40
CA SER A 17 15.23 -13.99 -14.19
C SER A 17 15.09 -12.49 -14.01
N VAL A 18 15.29 -12.01 -12.78
CA VAL A 18 15.44 -10.58 -12.52
C VAL A 18 16.67 -10.18 -13.31
N THR A 19 16.46 -9.62 -14.50
CA THR A 19 17.50 -8.97 -15.27
C THR A 19 17.94 -7.78 -14.42
N GLN A 20 18.98 -8.00 -13.61
CA GLN A 20 19.68 -6.92 -12.91
C GLN A 20 20.15 -5.96 -13.98
N GLN A 21 19.47 -4.82 -14.10
CA GLN A 21 20.00 -3.71 -14.88
C GLN A 21 21.37 -3.39 -14.29
N PRO A 22 22.44 -3.39 -15.09
CA PRO A 22 23.76 -3.06 -14.60
C PRO A 22 23.70 -1.65 -14.02
N THR A 23 23.93 -1.53 -12.72
CA THR A 23 24.08 -0.24 -12.06
C THR A 23 25.22 0.50 -12.74
N PRO A 24 25.01 1.75 -13.19
CA PRO A 24 26.06 2.48 -13.88
C PRO A 24 27.25 2.66 -12.95
N ALA A 25 28.47 2.53 -13.50
CA ALA A 25 29.71 2.70 -12.75
C ALA A 25 29.83 4.11 -12.12
N ASN A 26 29.17 5.10 -12.73
CA ASN A 26 29.04 6.47 -12.24
C ASN A 26 27.58 6.73 -11.87
N LEU A 27 27.32 7.17 -10.64
CA LEU A 27 25.98 7.40 -10.12
C LEU A 27 25.80 8.87 -9.70
N SER A 28 25.03 9.62 -10.48
CA SER A 28 24.57 10.96 -10.07
C SER A 28 23.39 10.85 -9.10
N LEU A 29 23.09 11.93 -8.37
CA LEU A 29 21.93 12.05 -7.51
C LEU A 29 20.63 11.88 -8.31
N ALA A 30 20.57 12.46 -9.51
CA ALA A 30 19.42 12.33 -10.39
C ALA A 30 19.18 10.87 -10.80
N ASP A 31 20.24 10.14 -11.15
CA ASP A 31 20.17 8.71 -11.47
C ASP A 31 19.76 7.89 -10.25
N ALA A 32 20.29 8.20 -9.06
CA ALA A 32 19.93 7.54 -7.82
C ALA A 32 18.44 7.72 -7.50
N ILE A 33 17.90 8.93 -7.65
CA ILE A 33 16.47 9.21 -7.44
C ILE A 33 15.62 8.50 -8.50
N ALA A 34 16.02 8.51 -9.76
CA ALA A 34 15.30 7.83 -10.83
C ALA A 34 15.25 6.32 -10.58
N LEU A 35 16.38 5.72 -10.18
CA LEU A 35 16.47 4.31 -9.85
C LEU A 35 15.62 3.98 -8.61
N ALA A 36 15.62 4.86 -7.61
CA ALA A 36 14.83 4.72 -6.39
C ALA A 36 13.33 4.80 -6.66
N ARG A 37 12.86 5.71 -7.51
CA ARG A 37 11.44 5.78 -7.93
C ARG A 37 10.98 4.47 -8.59
N ALA A 38 11.87 3.81 -9.32
CA ALA A 38 11.55 2.55 -9.98
C ALA A 38 11.55 1.34 -9.02
N HIS A 39 12.45 1.30 -8.03
CA HIS A 39 12.73 0.08 -7.26
C HIS A 39 12.45 0.16 -5.75
N ASN A 40 12.33 1.34 -5.16
CA ASN A 40 12.16 1.47 -3.71
C ASN A 40 10.83 0.81 -3.27
N PRO A 41 10.86 -0.20 -2.38
CA PRO A 41 9.67 -0.98 -2.05
C PRO A 41 8.61 -0.15 -1.29
N VAL A 42 9.03 0.79 -0.45
CA VAL A 42 8.11 1.63 0.35
C VAL A 42 7.34 2.59 -0.56
N TYR A 43 8.01 3.23 -1.52
CA TYR A 43 7.36 4.10 -2.50
C TYR A 43 6.44 3.31 -3.45
N ARG A 44 6.88 2.12 -3.88
CA ARG A 44 6.07 1.22 -4.71
C ARG A 44 4.81 0.73 -3.99
N GLN A 45 4.89 0.45 -2.70
CA GLN A 45 3.71 0.14 -1.87
C GLN A 45 2.70 1.29 -1.88
N ALA A 46 3.16 2.53 -1.63
CA ALA A 46 2.28 3.70 -1.68
C ALA A 46 1.60 3.88 -3.06
N ILE A 47 2.33 3.67 -4.16
CA ILE A 47 1.74 3.69 -5.51
C ILE A 47 0.66 2.61 -5.66
N HIS A 48 0.90 1.40 -5.17
CA HIS A 48 -0.05 0.30 -5.27
C HIS A 48 -1.33 0.58 -4.47
N ASP A 49 -1.24 1.24 -3.31
CA ASP A 49 -2.39 1.61 -2.46
C ASP A 49 -3.37 2.58 -3.15
N ARG A 50 -2.89 3.35 -4.14
CA ARG A 50 -3.72 4.23 -4.98
C ARG A 50 -4.73 3.46 -5.83
N SER A 51 -4.34 2.31 -6.37
CA SER A 51 -5.16 1.56 -7.33
C SER A 51 -6.49 1.07 -6.73
N PRO A 52 -6.51 0.42 -5.54
CA PRO A 52 -7.74 0.09 -4.83
C PRO A 52 -8.66 1.29 -4.58
N ALA A 53 -8.10 2.46 -4.23
CA ALA A 53 -8.89 3.68 -4.04
C ALA A 53 -9.59 4.12 -5.36
N GLY A 54 -8.86 4.04 -6.48
CA GLY A 54 -9.42 4.32 -7.82
C GLY A 54 -10.52 3.34 -8.24
N TRP A 55 -10.33 2.04 -7.97
CA TRP A 55 -11.38 1.04 -8.16
C TRP A 55 -12.58 1.27 -7.23
N GLY A 56 -12.35 1.77 -6.02
CA GLY A 56 -13.39 2.18 -5.08
C GLY A 56 -14.30 3.27 -5.66
N VAL A 57 -13.75 4.27 -6.35
CA VAL A 57 -14.55 5.31 -7.03
C VAL A 57 -15.42 4.69 -8.13
N ARG A 58 -14.83 3.84 -8.99
CA ARG A 58 -15.58 3.15 -10.05
C ARG A 58 -16.69 2.27 -9.49
N ASN A 59 -16.40 1.53 -8.42
CA ASN A 59 -17.38 0.69 -7.74
C ASN A 59 -18.53 1.52 -7.14
N ALA A 60 -18.24 2.69 -6.56
CA ALA A 60 -19.28 3.58 -6.04
C ALA A 60 -20.19 4.16 -7.12
N TYR A 61 -19.65 4.55 -8.28
CA TYR A 61 -20.48 4.95 -9.42
C TYR A 61 -21.28 3.78 -10.00
N SER A 62 -20.65 2.60 -10.09
CA SER A 62 -21.32 1.40 -10.57
C SER A 62 -22.47 0.99 -9.66
N SER A 63 -22.30 0.99 -8.34
CA SER A 63 -23.36 0.61 -7.41
C SER A 63 -24.49 1.63 -7.33
N LEU A 64 -24.22 2.88 -7.69
CA LEU A 64 -25.24 3.92 -7.79
C LEU A 64 -26.10 3.76 -9.05
N LEU A 65 -25.49 3.50 -10.21
CA LEU A 65 -26.15 3.57 -11.52
C LEU A 65 -26.57 2.21 -12.09
N ILE A 66 -25.93 1.12 -11.68
CA ILE A 66 -26.07 -0.19 -12.29
C ILE A 66 -26.60 -1.19 -11.25
N PRO A 67 -27.69 -1.93 -11.56
CA PRO A 67 -28.14 -3.01 -10.70
C PRO A 67 -27.11 -4.14 -10.63
N SER A 68 -27.01 -4.83 -9.49
CA SER A 68 -26.28 -6.09 -9.43
C SER A 68 -27.12 -7.21 -10.06
N LEU A 69 -26.46 -8.10 -10.79
CA LEU A 69 -27.06 -9.27 -11.41
C LEU A 69 -26.34 -10.51 -10.89
N THR A 70 -27.07 -11.39 -10.22
CA THR A 70 -26.53 -12.61 -9.62
C THR A 70 -27.21 -13.82 -10.25
N ALA A 71 -26.44 -14.77 -10.76
CA ALA A 71 -26.94 -16.05 -11.22
C ALA A 71 -26.62 -17.12 -10.17
N THR A 72 -27.66 -17.76 -9.64
CA THR A 72 -27.55 -18.85 -8.66
C THR A 72 -28.10 -20.12 -9.29
N GLY A 73 -27.42 -21.24 -9.06
CA GLY A 73 -27.91 -22.56 -9.43
C GLY A 73 -27.60 -23.54 -8.30
N GLY A 74 -28.51 -24.48 -8.05
CA GLY A 74 -28.34 -25.41 -6.95
C GLY A 74 -29.08 -26.71 -7.18
N VAL A 75 -28.64 -27.75 -6.47
CA VAL A 75 -29.30 -29.04 -6.36
C VAL A 75 -29.60 -29.32 -4.89
N GLY A 76 -30.76 -29.90 -4.60
CA GLY A 76 -31.20 -30.20 -3.24
C GLY A 76 -31.71 -31.63 -3.12
N TYR A 77 -31.61 -32.20 -1.93
CA TYR A 77 -32.23 -33.47 -1.59
C TYR A 77 -33.12 -33.28 -0.37
N SER A 78 -34.41 -33.62 -0.50
CA SER A 78 -35.33 -33.72 0.63
C SER A 78 -35.64 -35.20 0.87
N GLY A 79 -35.38 -35.67 2.09
CA GLY A 79 -35.72 -37.02 2.52
C GLY A 79 -37.23 -37.19 2.79
N PRO A 80 -37.73 -38.43 2.83
CA PRO A 80 -39.10 -38.68 3.26
C PRO A 80 -39.27 -38.36 4.75
N GLY A 81 -40.45 -37.88 5.13
CA GLY A 81 -40.77 -37.52 6.52
C GLY A 81 -42.21 -37.06 6.68
N GLN A 82 -42.68 -36.97 7.93
CA GLN A 82 -43.96 -36.38 8.27
C GLN A 82 -43.75 -35.18 9.17
N GLN A 83 -44.42 -34.08 8.84
CA GLN A 83 -44.45 -32.87 9.63
C GLN A 83 -45.89 -32.55 9.98
N ARG A 84 -46.16 -32.35 11.27
CA ARG A 84 -47.49 -31.95 11.75
C ARG A 84 -47.50 -30.44 11.96
N PHE A 85 -48.37 -29.74 11.24
CA PHE A 85 -48.59 -28.31 11.43
C PHE A 85 -50.04 -28.08 11.86
N LEU A 86 -50.21 -27.56 13.08
CA LEU A 86 -51.51 -27.45 13.74
C LEU A 86 -52.23 -28.83 13.79
N THR A 87 -53.41 -28.92 13.18
CA THR A 87 -54.22 -30.15 13.06
C THR A 87 -53.96 -30.92 11.76
N SER A 88 -53.17 -30.38 10.84
CA SER A 88 -52.93 -30.99 9.53
C SER A 88 -51.59 -31.74 9.51
N ASN A 89 -51.62 -32.94 8.94
CA ASN A 89 -50.44 -33.79 8.82
C ASN A 89 -49.91 -33.72 7.38
N PHE A 90 -48.70 -33.19 7.21
CA PHE A 90 -48.02 -33.10 5.93
C PHE A 90 -47.02 -34.25 5.85
N SER A 91 -47.30 -35.23 5.00
CA SER A 91 -46.42 -36.36 4.80
C SER A 91 -45.75 -36.25 3.43
N GLN A 92 -44.42 -36.21 3.43
CA GLN A 92 -43.61 -36.43 2.24
C GLN A 92 -43.20 -37.90 2.25
N SER A 93 -43.97 -38.75 1.57
CA SER A 93 -43.77 -40.20 1.57
C SER A 93 -42.55 -40.67 0.77
N VAL A 94 -42.00 -39.81 -0.10
CA VAL A 94 -40.90 -40.14 -1.02
C VAL A 94 -39.84 -39.06 -1.03
N SER A 95 -38.57 -39.44 -1.14
CA SER A 95 -37.49 -38.46 -1.30
C SER A 95 -37.58 -37.74 -2.64
N THR A 96 -37.25 -36.45 -2.62
CA THR A 96 -37.16 -35.61 -3.81
C THR A 96 -35.74 -35.12 -4.01
N LEU A 97 -35.27 -35.21 -5.25
CA LEU A 97 -34.05 -34.57 -5.70
C LEU A 97 -34.45 -33.37 -6.55
N SER A 98 -34.08 -32.17 -6.13
CA SER A 98 -34.45 -30.94 -6.81
C SER A 98 -33.26 -30.25 -7.44
N SER A 99 -33.52 -29.43 -8.44
CA SER A 99 -32.55 -28.50 -9.02
C SER A 99 -33.27 -27.20 -9.34
N PHE A 100 -32.54 -26.10 -9.22
CA PHE A 100 -33.06 -24.78 -9.53
C PHE A 100 -32.01 -23.90 -10.17
N TYR A 101 -32.49 -22.89 -10.88
CA TYR A 101 -31.71 -21.71 -11.22
C TYR A 101 -32.49 -20.46 -10.79
N SER A 102 -31.76 -19.41 -10.43
CA SER A 102 -32.29 -18.06 -10.28
C SER A 102 -31.34 -17.05 -10.91
N LEU A 103 -31.90 -16.05 -11.54
CA LEU A 103 -31.22 -14.84 -11.97
C LEU A 103 -31.86 -13.69 -11.20
N ASP A 104 -31.10 -13.09 -10.30
CA ASP A 104 -31.57 -12.08 -9.36
C ASP A 104 -30.95 -10.73 -9.71
N LEU A 105 -31.79 -9.78 -10.07
CA LEU A 105 -31.43 -8.38 -10.27
C LEU A 105 -31.76 -7.62 -9.00
N ASN A 106 -30.78 -6.93 -8.43
CA ASN A 106 -30.96 -6.11 -7.23
C ASN A 106 -30.39 -4.71 -7.43
N TRP A 107 -31.15 -3.69 -7.07
CA TRP A 107 -30.71 -2.30 -7.07
C TRP A 107 -31.24 -1.59 -5.83
N GLN A 108 -30.42 -0.75 -5.23
CA GLN A 108 -30.81 0.03 -4.07
C GLN A 108 -30.26 1.44 -4.16
N LEU A 109 -31.08 2.41 -3.78
CA LEU A 109 -30.75 3.82 -3.72
C LEU A 109 -31.13 4.36 -2.33
N SER A 110 -30.15 4.91 -1.64
CA SER A 110 -30.28 5.60 -0.35
C SER A 110 -29.37 6.82 -0.32
N GLY A 111 -29.59 7.73 0.64
CA GLY A 111 -28.71 8.87 0.89
C GLY A 111 -27.26 8.45 1.20
N GLN A 112 -27.05 7.27 1.78
CA GLN A 112 -25.71 6.68 1.90
C GLN A 112 -25.13 6.40 0.51
N THR A 113 -25.81 5.65 -0.35
CA THR A 113 -25.29 5.33 -1.70
C THR A 113 -25.04 6.56 -2.57
N LEU A 114 -25.82 7.65 -2.39
CA LEU A 114 -25.63 8.93 -3.11
C LEU A 114 -24.36 9.66 -2.70
N SER A 115 -23.93 9.53 -1.45
CA SER A 115 -22.73 10.19 -0.92
C SER A 115 -21.46 9.34 -1.09
N GLN A 116 -21.59 8.04 -1.39
CA GLN A 116 -20.45 7.15 -1.60
C GLN A 116 -19.50 7.60 -2.71
N PRO A 117 -19.93 8.08 -3.90
CA PRO A 117 -19.00 8.55 -4.93
C PRO A 117 -18.14 9.72 -4.44
N GLY A 118 -18.74 10.67 -3.72
CA GLY A 118 -18.03 11.80 -3.11
C GLY A 118 -17.01 11.32 -2.06
N LEU A 119 -17.41 10.41 -1.18
CA LEU A 119 -16.53 9.81 -0.17
C LEU A 119 -15.35 9.06 -0.81
N ARG A 120 -15.62 8.18 -1.78
CA ARG A 120 -14.57 7.40 -2.45
C ARG A 120 -13.63 8.29 -3.25
N LYS A 121 -14.14 9.38 -3.85
CA LYS A 121 -13.30 10.37 -4.54
C LYS A 121 -12.38 11.09 -3.56
N ALA A 122 -12.90 11.56 -2.43
CA ALA A 122 -12.07 12.18 -1.40
C ALA A 122 -11.02 11.21 -0.81
N GLN A 123 -11.35 9.92 -0.68
CA GLN A 123 -10.38 8.88 -0.30
C GLN A 123 -9.29 8.67 -1.37
N LEU A 124 -9.63 8.74 -2.66
CA LEU A 124 -8.65 8.72 -3.74
C LEU A 124 -7.75 9.97 -3.71
N ASP A 125 -8.31 11.16 -3.48
CA ASP A 125 -7.53 12.39 -3.36
C ASP A 125 -6.55 12.32 -2.18
N ALA A 126 -6.94 11.69 -1.07
CA ALA A 126 -6.07 11.41 0.07
C ALA A 126 -4.95 10.42 -0.28
N ALA A 127 -5.27 9.31 -0.97
CA ALA A 127 -4.27 8.36 -1.44
C ALA A 127 -3.27 9.02 -2.43
N ASP A 128 -3.75 9.90 -3.31
CA ASP A 128 -2.91 10.66 -4.24
C ASP A 128 -1.96 11.60 -3.49
N ALA A 129 -2.42 12.21 -2.39
CA ALA A 129 -1.58 13.03 -1.53
C ALA A 129 -0.56 12.21 -0.74
N ASP A 130 -0.94 11.02 -0.27
CA ASP A 130 -0.05 10.07 0.41
C ASP A 130 1.08 9.61 -0.54
N VAL A 131 0.78 9.32 -1.81
CA VAL A 131 1.80 8.99 -2.84
C VAL A 131 2.79 10.13 -3.03
N ARG A 132 2.33 11.38 -3.13
CA ARG A 132 3.20 12.56 -3.22
C ARG A 132 4.07 12.74 -1.98
N GLY A 133 3.53 12.44 -0.80
CA GLY A 133 4.29 12.42 0.45
C GLY A 133 5.36 11.35 0.47
N ALA A 134 5.02 10.13 0.06
CA ALA A 134 5.98 9.03 -0.07
C ALA A 134 7.10 9.36 -1.07
N GLU A 135 6.77 10.03 -2.18
CA GLU A 135 7.77 10.50 -3.15
C GLU A 135 8.73 11.54 -2.54
N THR A 136 8.21 12.52 -1.82
CA THR A 136 9.04 13.56 -1.18
C THR A 136 9.96 12.96 -0.12
N ASN A 137 9.45 12.02 0.68
CA ASN A 137 10.25 11.28 1.66
C ASN A 137 11.33 10.43 0.99
N LEU A 138 11.01 9.78 -0.15
CA LEU A 138 11.96 9.00 -0.93
C LEU A 138 13.09 9.89 -1.44
N ILE A 139 12.76 11.00 -2.10
CA ILE A 139 13.73 11.96 -2.66
C ILE A 139 14.62 12.47 -1.54
N THR A 140 14.04 12.94 -0.43
CA THR A 140 14.79 13.47 0.71
C THR A 140 15.74 12.43 1.30
N GLY A 141 15.24 11.21 1.55
CA GLY A 141 16.05 10.13 2.12
C GLY A 141 17.20 9.70 1.20
N VAL A 142 16.96 9.61 -0.12
CA VAL A 142 18.01 9.31 -1.10
C VAL A 142 19.03 10.44 -1.15
N THR A 143 18.60 11.70 -1.18
CA THR A 143 19.49 12.87 -1.19
C THR A 143 20.37 12.93 0.07
N GLN A 144 19.79 12.77 1.27
CA GLN A 144 20.55 12.77 2.51
C GLN A 144 21.57 11.61 2.56
N GLN A 145 21.17 10.43 2.13
CA GLN A 145 22.06 9.27 2.09
C GLN A 145 23.17 9.44 1.04
N TYR A 146 22.86 10.02 -0.13
CA TYR A 146 23.85 10.36 -1.15
C TYR A 146 24.91 11.34 -0.62
N LEU A 147 24.46 12.38 0.10
CA LEU A 147 25.36 13.32 0.77
C LEU A 147 26.19 12.67 1.88
N SER A 148 25.65 11.69 2.61
CA SER A 148 26.42 10.90 3.60
C SER A 148 27.54 10.06 2.95
N VAL A 149 27.29 9.50 1.75
CA VAL A 149 28.34 8.79 0.99
C VAL A 149 29.45 9.74 0.56
N LEU A 150 29.09 10.92 0.04
CA LEU A 150 30.07 11.93 -0.35
C LEU A 150 30.89 12.43 0.86
N GLN A 151 30.25 12.66 2.00
CA GLN A 151 30.94 13.00 3.25
C GLN A 151 31.93 11.91 3.69
N ALA A 152 31.50 10.64 3.67
CA ALA A 152 32.38 9.53 4.05
C ALA A 152 33.56 9.37 3.07
N ARG A 153 33.35 9.67 1.78
CA ARG A 153 34.41 9.67 0.76
C ARG A 153 35.45 10.75 1.07
N ASP A 154 35.02 11.98 1.30
CA ASP A 154 35.93 13.10 1.54
C ASP A 154 36.69 12.93 2.86
N ASN A 155 36.05 12.36 3.89
CA ASN A 155 36.70 11.99 5.14
C ASN A 155 37.74 10.87 4.95
N ALA A 156 37.48 9.89 4.08
CA ALA A 156 38.49 8.88 3.72
C ALA A 156 39.66 9.50 2.94
N ASP A 157 39.40 10.49 2.09
CA ASP A 157 40.45 11.24 1.39
C ASP A 157 41.26 12.14 2.33
N VAL A 158 40.68 12.67 3.40
CA VAL A 158 41.41 13.35 4.50
C VAL A 158 42.28 12.35 5.25
N ALA A 159 41.74 11.20 5.65
CA ALA A 159 42.51 10.16 6.35
C ALA A 159 43.67 9.60 5.51
N ARG A 160 43.50 9.49 4.18
CA ARG A 160 44.58 9.08 3.26
C ARG A 160 45.71 10.10 3.26
N ARG A 161 45.38 11.39 3.10
CA ARG A 161 46.37 12.48 3.09
C ARG A 161 47.13 12.58 4.42
N GLU A 162 46.51 12.19 5.53
CA GLU A 162 47.16 12.12 6.83
C GLU A 162 48.13 10.96 6.96
N LEU A 163 47.79 9.78 6.44
CA LEU A 163 48.72 8.65 6.35
C LEU A 163 49.95 9.03 5.52
N ASP A 164 49.74 9.62 4.34
CA ASP A 164 50.84 10.07 3.47
C ASP A 164 51.75 11.07 4.20
N ARG A 165 51.17 11.96 5.03
CA ARG A 165 51.92 12.93 5.82
C ARG A 165 52.70 12.30 6.98
N ASN A 166 52.10 11.34 7.67
CA ASN A 166 52.76 10.59 8.74
C ASN A 166 53.87 9.68 8.22
N ASP A 167 53.77 9.21 6.97
CA ASP A 167 54.85 8.53 6.26
C ASP A 167 56.04 9.46 6.02
N GLU A 168 55.81 10.66 5.49
CA GLU A 168 56.87 11.66 5.32
C GLU A 168 57.47 12.10 6.67
N PHE A 169 56.64 12.19 7.70
CA PHE A 169 57.10 12.53 9.03
C PHE A 169 57.99 11.45 9.64
N LEU A 170 57.64 10.17 9.48
CA LEU A 170 58.48 9.05 9.89
C LEU A 170 59.84 9.07 9.18
N LYS A 171 59.87 9.35 7.88
CA LYS A 171 61.11 9.50 7.11
C LYS A 171 61.97 10.62 7.67
N LEU A 172 61.37 11.77 8.00
CA LEU A 172 62.08 12.91 8.60
C LEU A 172 62.68 12.56 9.97
N ALA A 173 61.91 11.89 10.85
CA ALA A 173 62.39 11.48 12.17
C ALA A 173 63.57 10.49 12.05
N GLN A 174 63.47 9.51 11.15
CA GLN A 174 64.55 8.55 10.87
C GLN A 174 65.82 9.24 10.36
N ALA A 175 65.68 10.18 9.42
CA ALA A 175 66.81 10.93 8.87
C ALA A 175 67.52 11.74 9.96
N ARG A 176 66.78 12.43 10.83
CA ARG A 176 67.35 13.20 11.95
C ARG A 176 68.02 12.31 13.00
N TYR A 177 67.45 11.15 13.29
CA TYR A 177 68.07 10.16 14.19
C TYR A 177 69.40 9.64 13.62
N ALA A 178 69.45 9.34 12.31
CA ALA A 178 70.66 8.84 11.64
C ALA A 178 71.84 9.82 11.71
N VAL A 179 71.57 11.14 11.72
CA VAL A 179 72.59 12.19 11.90
C VAL A 179 72.79 12.63 13.35
N GLY A 180 72.21 11.91 14.33
CA GLY A 180 72.34 12.19 15.76
C GLY A 180 71.62 13.45 16.24
N ARG A 181 70.63 13.95 15.50
CA ARG A 181 69.90 15.21 15.75
C ARG A 181 68.50 15.01 16.36
N SER A 182 68.09 13.78 16.63
CA SER A 182 66.79 13.39 17.21
C SER A 182 66.93 12.07 18.00
N SER A 183 65.96 11.78 18.88
CA SER A 183 65.97 10.59 19.73
C SER A 183 65.32 9.37 19.05
N LEU A 184 65.65 8.16 19.50
CA LEU A 184 64.94 6.95 19.07
C LEU A 184 63.45 6.98 19.50
N ILE A 185 63.12 7.70 20.57
CA ILE A 185 61.75 7.87 21.05
C ILE A 185 60.92 8.59 19.99
N ASP A 186 61.44 9.64 19.37
CA ASP A 186 60.78 10.39 18.29
C ASP A 186 60.44 9.46 17.11
N VAL A 187 61.37 8.59 16.71
CA VAL A 187 61.15 7.61 15.63
C VAL A 187 60.04 6.63 16.00
N ARG A 188 60.03 6.12 17.24
CA ARG A 188 58.98 5.20 17.70
C ARG A 188 57.62 5.88 17.81
N GLN A 189 57.58 7.14 18.24
CA GLN A 189 56.34 7.90 18.27
C GLN A 189 55.82 8.18 16.85
N ALA A 190 56.69 8.50 15.89
CA ALA A 190 56.30 8.64 14.48
C ALA A 190 55.76 7.33 13.89
N GLN A 191 56.35 6.19 14.24
CA GLN A 191 55.84 4.87 13.85
C GLN A 191 54.44 4.61 14.42
N VAL A 192 54.19 4.98 15.68
CA VAL A 192 52.86 4.87 16.30
C VAL A 192 51.86 5.78 15.60
N ALA A 193 52.21 7.04 15.31
CA ALA A 193 51.35 7.99 14.61
C ALA A 193 50.97 7.50 13.21
N ARG A 194 51.94 7.00 12.42
CA ARG A 194 51.69 6.34 11.13
C ARG A 194 50.73 5.15 11.29
N GLY A 195 50.99 4.26 12.25
CA GLY A 195 50.13 3.10 12.49
C GLY A 195 48.69 3.49 12.89
N GLN A 196 48.53 4.56 13.68
CA GLN A 196 47.23 5.11 14.02
C GLN A 196 46.51 5.70 12.79
N ALA A 197 47.23 6.41 11.92
CA ALA A 197 46.69 6.95 10.67
C ALA A 197 46.28 5.84 9.69
N GLU A 198 47.03 4.74 9.62
CA GLU A 198 46.70 3.58 8.80
C GLU A 198 45.39 2.92 9.27
N VAL A 199 45.23 2.74 10.59
CA VAL A 199 43.98 2.25 11.18
C VAL A 199 42.82 3.23 10.93
N ALA A 200 43.06 4.55 11.01
CA ALA A 200 42.04 5.55 10.74
C ALA A 200 41.56 5.52 9.28
N LEU A 201 42.48 5.37 8.31
CA LEU A 201 42.14 5.20 6.90
C LEU A 201 41.31 3.94 6.65
N LEU A 202 41.71 2.80 7.23
CA LEU A 202 40.97 1.55 7.08
C LEU A 202 39.53 1.68 7.62
N ARG A 203 39.36 2.34 8.76
CA ARG A 203 38.04 2.64 9.34
C ARG A 203 37.22 3.58 8.45
N ALA A 204 37.82 4.64 7.92
CA ALA A 204 37.15 5.58 7.03
C ALA A 204 36.71 4.92 5.70
N GLN A 205 37.53 4.03 5.14
CA GLN A 205 37.17 3.24 3.96
C GLN A 205 36.01 2.28 4.25
N THR A 206 36.01 1.64 5.43
CA THR A 206 34.91 0.77 5.87
C THR A 206 33.62 1.58 6.03
N ALA A 207 33.70 2.78 6.61
CA ALA A 207 32.56 3.69 6.74
C ALA A 207 32.01 4.10 5.36
N LEU A 208 32.87 4.45 4.40
CA LEU A 208 32.45 4.75 3.02
C LEU A 208 31.71 3.57 2.38
N GLN A 209 32.23 2.35 2.52
CA GLN A 209 31.58 1.15 1.99
C GLN A 209 30.19 0.94 2.62
N LEU A 210 30.07 1.14 3.94
CA LEU A 210 28.81 1.01 4.65
C LEU A 210 27.78 2.06 4.20
N GLU A 211 28.20 3.32 4.01
CA GLU A 211 27.31 4.37 3.50
C GLU A 211 26.82 4.08 2.08
N LYS A 212 27.66 3.50 1.22
CA LYS A 212 27.24 3.07 -0.12
C LYS A 212 26.23 1.93 -0.06
N LEU A 213 26.41 0.96 0.84
CA LEU A 213 25.44 -0.12 1.06
C LEU A 213 24.10 0.43 1.54
N ARG A 214 24.10 1.39 2.47
CA ARG A 214 22.90 2.10 2.93
C ARG A 214 22.22 2.87 1.80
N LEU A 215 22.98 3.48 0.89
CA LEU A 215 22.42 4.12 -0.32
C LEU A 215 21.68 3.10 -1.20
N PHE A 216 22.28 1.94 -1.49
CA PHE A 216 21.61 0.90 -2.27
C PHE A 216 20.36 0.34 -1.59
N GLN A 217 20.40 0.17 -0.27
CA GLN A 217 19.24 -0.19 0.54
C GLN A 217 18.12 0.87 0.39
N GLN A 218 18.47 2.16 0.45
CA GLN A 218 17.52 3.26 0.30
C GLN A 218 16.95 3.36 -1.12
N ILE A 219 17.76 3.09 -2.15
CA ILE A 219 17.30 3.02 -3.55
C ILE A 219 16.39 1.79 -3.76
N GLY A 220 16.58 0.72 -3.00
CA GLY A 220 15.84 -0.53 -3.13
C GLY A 220 16.39 -1.47 -4.20
N VAL A 221 17.68 -1.36 -4.53
CA VAL A 221 18.36 -2.28 -5.46
C VAL A 221 19.43 -3.09 -4.73
N THR A 222 19.65 -4.33 -5.17
CA THR A 222 20.73 -5.15 -4.64
C THR A 222 22.08 -4.51 -5.00
N PRO A 223 22.99 -4.33 -4.03
CA PRO A 223 24.30 -3.76 -4.32
C PRO A 223 25.10 -4.68 -5.27
N PRO A 224 25.94 -4.11 -6.16
CA PRO A 224 26.85 -4.90 -6.99
C PRO A 224 27.89 -5.63 -6.11
N VAL A 225 28.51 -6.69 -6.67
CA VAL A 225 29.50 -7.52 -5.96
C VAL A 225 30.66 -6.68 -5.39
N GLU A 226 31.08 -5.65 -6.12
CA GLU A 226 32.09 -4.69 -5.67
C GLU A 226 31.54 -3.26 -5.63
N VAL A 227 31.02 -2.87 -4.47
CA VAL A 227 30.51 -1.50 -4.19
C VAL A 227 31.61 -0.43 -4.27
N SER A 228 32.88 -0.83 -4.18
CA SER A 228 34.05 0.03 -4.36
C SER A 228 34.11 0.67 -5.75
N THR A 229 33.66 -0.03 -6.78
CA THR A 229 33.74 0.41 -8.20
C THR A 229 32.80 1.56 -8.53
N VAL A 230 31.73 1.75 -7.75
CA VAL A 230 30.73 2.78 -8.00
C VAL A 230 31.25 4.13 -7.54
N GLN A 231 31.35 5.09 -8.46
CA GLN A 231 31.78 6.46 -8.18
C GLN A 231 30.60 7.42 -8.22
N LEU A 232 30.54 8.31 -7.22
CA LEU A 232 29.58 9.41 -7.19
C LEU A 232 30.22 10.63 -7.87
N THR A 233 29.50 11.23 -8.81
CA THR A 233 30.02 12.27 -9.71
C THR A 233 29.71 13.69 -9.27
N ASP A 234 28.67 13.89 -8.47
CA ASP A 234 28.14 15.22 -8.23
C ASP A 234 28.98 15.99 -7.21
N THR A 235 29.15 17.28 -7.47
CA THR A 235 29.79 18.23 -6.56
C THR A 235 28.80 19.31 -6.18
N PHE A 236 28.60 19.53 -4.89
CA PHE A 236 27.69 20.55 -4.39
C PHE A 236 28.47 21.79 -3.97
N GLN A 237 28.07 22.95 -4.48
CA GLN A 237 28.67 24.23 -4.10
C GLN A 237 27.86 24.85 -2.96
N VAL A 238 28.54 25.42 -1.97
CA VAL A 238 27.90 26.12 -0.86
C VAL A 238 27.29 27.42 -1.39
N GLN A 239 25.97 27.56 -1.28
CA GLN A 239 25.24 28.76 -1.69
C GLN A 239 24.83 29.58 -0.47
N THR A 240 24.86 30.91 -0.59
CA THR A 240 24.35 31.80 0.46
C THR A 240 22.84 31.61 0.62
N PRO A 241 22.30 31.31 1.82
CA PRO A 241 20.86 31.25 2.05
C PRO A 241 20.23 32.64 1.84
N THR A 242 19.39 32.79 0.82
CA THR A 242 18.67 34.06 0.52
C THR A 242 17.20 34.05 0.96
N TRP A 243 16.71 32.91 1.48
CA TRP A 243 15.31 32.73 1.83
C TRP A 243 14.93 33.43 3.14
N GLN A 244 13.70 33.95 3.21
CA GLN A 244 13.13 34.48 4.45
C GLN A 244 12.23 33.43 5.11
N LEU A 245 12.28 33.36 6.44
CA LEU A 245 11.50 32.38 7.20
C LEU A 245 9.99 32.52 6.94
N SER A 246 9.46 33.75 6.86
CA SER A 246 8.04 33.99 6.58
C SER A 246 7.59 33.35 5.27
N ASP A 247 8.37 33.50 4.21
CA ASP A 247 8.05 32.96 2.89
C ASP A 247 8.07 31.43 2.90
N LEU A 248 9.04 30.84 3.60
CA LEU A 248 9.15 29.39 3.76
C LEU A 248 7.97 28.81 4.54
N LEU A 249 7.48 29.51 5.56
CA LEU A 249 6.31 29.09 6.34
C LEU A 249 5.04 29.13 5.47
N THR A 250 4.83 30.19 4.69
CA THR A 250 3.70 30.27 3.74
C THR A 250 3.78 29.16 2.69
N MET A 251 4.97 28.94 2.11
CA MET A 251 5.16 27.84 1.16
C MET A 251 4.88 26.47 1.79
N ALA A 252 5.30 26.25 3.04
CA ALA A 252 5.09 24.99 3.74
C ALA A 252 3.60 24.73 4.03
N GLU A 253 2.85 25.75 4.44
CA GLU A 253 1.40 25.64 4.65
C GLU A 253 0.67 25.23 3.36
N GLU A 254 1.14 25.70 2.22
CA GLU A 254 0.55 25.43 0.91
C GLU A 254 1.05 24.15 0.25
N GLN A 255 2.28 23.72 0.51
CA GLN A 255 2.95 22.69 -0.28
C GLN A 255 3.32 21.43 0.49
N ASN A 256 3.42 21.48 1.82
CA ASN A 256 3.84 20.35 2.63
C ASN A 256 2.98 19.10 2.34
N PRO A 257 3.57 17.99 1.84
CA PRO A 257 2.82 16.82 1.41
C PRO A 257 2.03 16.15 2.54
N SER A 258 2.62 16.07 3.73
CA SER A 258 1.97 15.42 4.89
C SER A 258 0.78 16.22 5.39
N LEU A 259 0.85 17.55 5.35
CA LEU A 259 -0.28 18.43 5.69
C LEU A 259 -1.38 18.34 4.64
N LYS A 260 -1.03 18.29 3.35
CA LYS A 260 -2.00 18.06 2.25
C LYS A 260 -2.70 16.72 2.37
N ALA A 261 -1.97 15.65 2.68
CA ALA A 261 -2.54 14.33 2.87
C ALA A 261 -3.55 14.32 4.02
N LEU A 262 -3.21 14.96 5.14
CA LEU A 262 -4.11 15.02 6.29
C LEU A 262 -5.36 15.87 6.02
N ARG A 263 -5.24 17.00 5.33
CA ARG A 263 -6.39 17.80 4.86
C ARG A 263 -7.28 17.01 3.91
N ALA A 264 -6.71 16.21 3.00
CA ALA A 264 -7.49 15.36 2.12
C ALA A 264 -8.25 14.25 2.90
N ARG A 265 -7.64 13.69 3.96
CA ARG A 265 -8.30 12.74 4.87
C ARG A 265 -9.42 13.38 5.69
N GLU A 266 -9.23 14.61 6.17
CA GLU A 266 -10.28 15.42 6.83
C GLU A 266 -11.44 15.69 5.86
N GLY A 267 -11.15 16.08 4.62
CA GLY A 267 -12.14 16.16 3.54
C GLY A 267 -12.91 14.85 3.32
N ALA A 268 -12.23 13.69 3.34
CA ALA A 268 -12.89 12.38 3.25
C ALA A 268 -13.77 12.09 4.47
N ALA A 269 -13.34 12.45 5.69
CA ALA A 269 -14.16 12.30 6.89
C ALA A 269 -15.41 13.19 6.86
N SER A 270 -15.34 14.38 6.25
CA SER A 270 -16.51 15.25 6.07
C SER A 270 -17.58 14.59 5.18
N TRP A 271 -17.15 13.89 4.12
CA TRP A 271 -18.03 13.05 3.32
C TRP A 271 -18.54 11.83 4.10
N GLY A 272 -17.74 11.29 5.02
CA GLY A 272 -18.16 10.25 5.97
C GLY A 272 -19.32 10.70 6.85
N VAL A 273 -19.29 11.95 7.35
CA VAL A 273 -20.42 12.55 8.07
C VAL A 273 -21.66 12.62 7.17
N ARG A 274 -21.52 13.07 5.92
CA ARG A 274 -22.63 13.13 4.96
C ARG A 274 -23.22 11.75 4.70
N ALA A 275 -22.37 10.73 4.53
CA ALA A 275 -22.81 9.35 4.37
C ALA A 275 -23.56 8.85 5.62
N ALA A 276 -23.03 9.07 6.82
CA ALA A 276 -23.72 8.70 8.06
C ALA A 276 -25.08 9.41 8.18
N THR A 277 -25.17 10.70 7.84
CA THR A 277 -26.46 11.43 7.82
C THR A 277 -27.42 10.94 6.74
N GLY A 278 -26.90 10.41 5.64
CA GLY A 278 -27.71 9.77 4.59
C GLY A 278 -28.49 8.56 5.09
N ALA A 279 -28.13 7.97 6.23
CA ALA A 279 -28.85 6.85 6.85
C ALA A 279 -30.29 7.21 7.29
N TYR A 280 -30.61 8.50 7.45
CA TYR A 280 -31.95 8.96 7.80
C TYR A 280 -32.91 9.04 6.61
N THR A 281 -32.38 8.92 5.39
CA THR A 281 -33.20 9.01 4.17
C THR A 281 -33.88 7.67 3.85
N PRO A 282 -35.03 7.69 3.14
CA PRO A 282 -35.63 6.45 2.70
C PRO A 282 -34.70 5.71 1.74
N THR A 283 -34.70 4.39 1.83
CA THR A 283 -34.03 3.51 0.87
C THR A 283 -35.07 3.00 -0.11
N VAL A 284 -34.83 3.24 -1.40
CA VAL A 284 -35.61 2.68 -2.51
C VAL A 284 -34.86 1.47 -3.03
N SER A 285 -35.48 0.30 -3.01
CA SER A 285 -34.90 -0.91 -3.59
C SER A 285 -35.81 -1.49 -4.67
N VAL A 286 -35.17 -1.93 -5.75
CA VAL A 286 -35.79 -2.65 -6.86
C VAL A 286 -35.14 -4.02 -6.91
N SER A 287 -35.94 -5.07 -6.82
CA SER A 287 -35.49 -6.43 -7.06
C SER A 287 -36.35 -7.10 -8.13
N ALA A 288 -35.74 -7.92 -8.95
CA ALA A 288 -36.43 -8.76 -9.93
C ALA A 288 -35.78 -10.14 -9.97
N SER A 289 -36.58 -11.20 -10.04
CA SER A 289 -36.09 -12.56 -10.09
C SER A 289 -36.69 -13.35 -11.24
N TRP A 290 -35.82 -14.06 -11.96
CA TRP A 290 -36.18 -15.10 -12.92
C TRP A 290 -35.68 -16.42 -12.38
N SER A 291 -36.58 -17.30 -11.98
CA SER A 291 -36.22 -18.60 -11.45
C SER A 291 -36.92 -19.72 -12.16
N GLY A 292 -36.32 -20.90 -12.11
CA GLY A 292 -36.93 -22.13 -12.56
C GLY A 292 -36.53 -23.25 -11.63
N PHE A 293 -37.43 -24.21 -11.45
CA PHE A 293 -37.23 -25.34 -10.57
C PHE A 293 -37.67 -26.62 -11.26
N THR A 294 -36.97 -27.70 -10.98
CA THR A 294 -37.39 -29.05 -11.37
C THR A 294 -37.05 -30.04 -10.26
N GLN A 295 -37.80 -31.13 -10.23
CA GLN A 295 -37.62 -32.15 -9.20
C GLN A 295 -37.87 -33.55 -9.76
N LYS A 296 -37.12 -34.50 -9.21
CA LYS A 296 -37.27 -35.93 -9.40
C LYS A 296 -37.67 -36.57 -8.08
N LEU A 297 -38.77 -37.30 -8.10
CA LEU A 297 -39.17 -38.21 -7.03
C LEU A 297 -38.34 -39.50 -7.14
N SER A 298 -37.84 -40.00 -6.01
CA SER A 298 -37.13 -41.28 -5.96
C SER A 298 -38.05 -42.47 -6.25
N ASN A 299 -39.33 -42.34 -5.92
CA ASN A 299 -40.37 -43.31 -6.24
C ASN A 299 -41.65 -42.58 -6.69
N ILE A 300 -42.07 -42.83 -7.93
CA ILE A 300 -43.26 -42.21 -8.55
C ILE A 300 -44.53 -43.06 -8.43
N THR A 301 -44.41 -44.30 -7.94
CA THR A 301 -45.53 -45.23 -7.75
C THR A 301 -46.68 -44.63 -6.94
N PRO A 302 -46.45 -43.98 -5.78
CA PRO A 302 -47.55 -43.39 -5.02
C PRO A 302 -48.23 -42.22 -5.75
N THR A 303 -47.48 -41.46 -6.56
CA THR A 303 -48.04 -40.38 -7.38
C THR A 303 -48.94 -40.93 -8.50
N ILE A 304 -48.49 -41.95 -9.21
CA ILE A 304 -49.29 -42.61 -10.26
C ILE A 304 -50.55 -43.26 -9.65
N ALA A 305 -50.41 -43.90 -8.49
CA ALA A 305 -51.54 -44.50 -7.78
C ALA A 305 -52.58 -43.44 -7.38
N ALA A 306 -52.13 -42.29 -6.85
CA ALA A 306 -53.01 -41.17 -6.48
C ALA A 306 -53.77 -40.60 -7.69
N GLU A 307 -53.08 -40.35 -8.81
CA GLU A 307 -53.71 -39.87 -10.06
C GLU A 307 -54.73 -40.86 -10.61
N SER A 308 -54.40 -42.16 -10.61
CA SER A 308 -55.32 -43.21 -11.06
C SER A 308 -56.56 -43.33 -10.18
N ALA A 309 -56.42 -43.15 -8.87
CA ALA A 309 -57.53 -43.15 -7.92
C ALA A 309 -58.43 -41.92 -8.09
N GLY A 310 -57.84 -40.75 -8.34
CA GLY A 310 -58.59 -39.52 -8.63
C GLY A 310 -59.40 -39.62 -9.93
N ALA A 311 -58.81 -40.13 -10.99
CA ALA A 311 -59.51 -40.40 -12.26
C ALA A 311 -60.67 -41.38 -12.08
N ALA A 312 -60.47 -42.46 -11.31
CA ALA A 312 -61.52 -43.41 -10.99
C ALA A 312 -62.68 -42.76 -10.21
N ALA A 313 -62.38 -41.86 -9.26
CA ALA A 313 -63.39 -41.11 -8.52
C ALA A 313 -64.19 -40.16 -9.42
N ASN A 314 -63.52 -39.44 -10.33
CA ASN A 314 -64.18 -38.56 -11.30
C ASN A 314 -65.08 -39.35 -12.27
N MET A 315 -64.61 -40.50 -12.73
CA MET A 315 -65.40 -41.40 -13.57
C MET A 315 -66.64 -41.91 -12.84
N ALA A 316 -66.51 -42.30 -11.57
CA ALA A 316 -67.65 -42.73 -10.74
C ALA A 316 -68.66 -41.59 -10.49
N ALA A 317 -68.19 -40.36 -10.29
CA ALA A 317 -69.06 -39.19 -10.15
C ALA A 317 -69.85 -38.90 -11.45
N CYS A 318 -69.19 -38.97 -12.61
CA CYS A 318 -69.85 -38.83 -13.91
C CYS A 318 -70.89 -39.94 -14.15
N GLN A 319 -70.57 -41.19 -13.80
CA GLN A 319 -71.52 -42.30 -13.91
C GLN A 319 -72.72 -42.09 -12.99
N TYR A 320 -72.49 -41.59 -11.78
CA TYR A 320 -73.56 -41.25 -10.86
C TYR A 320 -74.48 -40.17 -11.44
N GLU A 321 -73.93 -39.09 -12.02
CA GLU A 321 -74.73 -38.05 -12.70
C GLU A 321 -75.60 -38.63 -13.83
N ASN A 322 -75.04 -39.52 -14.65
CA ASN A 322 -75.80 -40.21 -15.71
C ASN A 322 -76.97 -41.06 -15.18
N THR A 323 -76.88 -41.56 -13.95
CA THR A 323 -77.93 -42.40 -13.35
C THR A 323 -78.93 -41.61 -12.49
N ALA A 324 -78.49 -40.53 -11.85
CA ALA A 324 -79.28 -39.83 -10.84
C ALA A 324 -79.90 -38.51 -11.34
N TRP A 325 -79.37 -37.90 -12.42
CA TRP A 325 -79.74 -36.54 -12.84
C TRP A 325 -80.12 -36.42 -14.33
N LEU A 326 -80.11 -37.52 -15.09
CA LEU A 326 -80.40 -37.48 -16.53
C LEU A 326 -81.92 -37.43 -16.79
N ASN A 327 -82.42 -36.32 -17.34
CA ASN A 327 -83.82 -36.19 -17.75
C ASN A 327 -84.13 -37.04 -19.00
N ALA A 328 -85.36 -37.55 -19.10
CA ALA A 328 -85.82 -38.32 -20.25
C ALA A 328 -85.66 -37.51 -21.56
N GLY A 329 -84.86 -38.03 -22.49
CA GLY A 329 -84.57 -37.42 -23.80
C GLY A 329 -83.17 -36.83 -23.96
N GLN A 330 -82.33 -36.82 -22.91
CA GLN A 330 -80.92 -36.44 -23.02
C GLN A 330 -79.99 -37.65 -23.21
N SER A 331 -78.87 -37.43 -23.90
CA SER A 331 -77.82 -38.45 -24.09
C SER A 331 -76.88 -38.50 -22.89
N ALA A 332 -76.57 -39.70 -22.42
CA ALA A 332 -75.61 -39.92 -21.33
C ALA A 332 -74.23 -39.35 -21.65
N LEU A 333 -73.57 -38.75 -20.65
CA LEU A 333 -72.20 -38.28 -20.73
C LEU A 333 -71.24 -39.47 -20.92
N ASN A 334 -70.24 -39.34 -21.79
CA ASN A 334 -69.23 -40.38 -21.99
C ASN A 334 -68.16 -40.32 -20.89
N CYS A 335 -68.41 -41.02 -19.78
CA CYS A 335 -67.52 -41.01 -18.61
C CYS A 335 -66.19 -41.77 -18.85
N ASN A 336 -66.07 -42.59 -19.89
CA ASN A 336 -64.83 -43.31 -20.20
C ASN A 336 -63.70 -42.37 -20.63
N LEU A 337 -64.02 -41.13 -21.05
CA LEU A 337 -63.02 -40.10 -21.35
C LEU A 337 -62.27 -39.62 -20.11
N LEU A 338 -62.77 -39.92 -18.90
CA LEU A 338 -62.15 -39.57 -17.62
C LEU A 338 -61.24 -40.68 -17.07
N ALA A 339 -61.17 -41.85 -17.75
CA ALA A 339 -60.36 -42.96 -17.30
C ALA A 339 -58.85 -42.65 -17.40
N PHE A 340 -58.09 -43.03 -16.38
CA PHE A 340 -56.64 -42.90 -16.39
C PHE A 340 -56.01 -43.88 -17.39
N THR A 341 -55.16 -43.38 -18.28
CA THR A 341 -54.57 -44.17 -19.37
C THR A 341 -53.11 -44.57 -19.10
N PRO A 342 -52.61 -45.67 -19.70
CA PRO A 342 -51.19 -46.01 -19.64
C PRO A 342 -50.27 -44.90 -20.20
N GLN A 343 -50.77 -44.10 -21.14
CA GLN A 343 -50.05 -42.97 -21.72
C GLN A 343 -49.84 -41.85 -20.69
N GLN A 344 -50.85 -41.54 -19.87
CA GLN A 344 -50.72 -40.61 -18.75
C GLN A 344 -49.73 -41.11 -17.70
N ALA A 345 -49.75 -42.41 -17.39
CA ALA A 345 -48.77 -43.02 -16.49
C ALA A 345 -47.34 -42.89 -17.03
N GLN A 346 -47.13 -43.08 -18.33
CA GLN A 346 -45.83 -42.95 -18.98
C GLN A 346 -45.35 -41.48 -18.99
N ALA A 347 -46.24 -40.53 -19.27
CA ALA A 347 -45.93 -39.11 -19.22
C ALA A 347 -45.41 -38.66 -17.84
N ILE A 348 -45.97 -39.18 -16.74
CA ILE A 348 -45.47 -38.93 -15.38
C ILE A 348 -44.04 -39.46 -15.20
N ARG A 349 -43.71 -40.65 -15.75
CA ARG A 349 -42.35 -41.19 -15.66
C ARG A 349 -41.38 -40.36 -16.48
N ASP A 350 -41.76 -39.99 -17.69
CA ASP A 350 -40.93 -39.21 -18.62
C ASP A 350 -40.63 -37.82 -18.04
N GLN A 351 -41.60 -37.20 -17.37
CA GLN A 351 -41.38 -35.95 -16.61
C GLN A 351 -40.39 -36.15 -15.45
N ASN A 352 -40.48 -37.27 -14.72
CA ASN A 352 -39.58 -37.56 -13.60
C ASN A 352 -38.14 -37.89 -14.04
N THR A 353 -37.94 -38.39 -15.26
CA THR A 353 -36.61 -38.67 -15.83
C THR A 353 -35.97 -37.46 -16.49
N ALA A 354 -36.73 -36.40 -16.80
CA ALA A 354 -36.24 -35.16 -17.41
C ALA A 354 -35.38 -34.28 -16.47
N TYR A 355 -35.19 -34.69 -15.21
CA TYR A 355 -34.22 -34.13 -14.27
C TYR A 355 -32.76 -34.32 -14.75
N PRO A 356 -31.82 -33.38 -14.56
CA PRO A 356 -31.88 -32.18 -13.70
C PRO A 356 -32.13 -30.85 -14.40
N PHE A 357 -32.33 -30.81 -15.71
CA PHE A 357 -32.32 -29.54 -16.48
C PHE A 357 -33.65 -29.18 -17.16
N SER A 358 -34.68 -30.03 -17.05
CA SER A 358 -36.03 -29.68 -17.50
C SER A 358 -36.73 -28.78 -16.47
N PHE A 359 -36.32 -27.50 -16.42
CA PHE A 359 -36.85 -26.52 -15.48
C PHE A 359 -38.26 -26.07 -15.84
N THR A 360 -39.13 -26.04 -14.84
CA THR A 360 -40.40 -25.32 -14.93
C THR A 360 -40.14 -23.87 -14.51
N PRO A 361 -40.28 -22.88 -15.41
CA PRO A 361 -40.07 -21.49 -15.06
C PRO A 361 -41.13 -21.04 -14.04
N GLN A 362 -40.67 -20.34 -13.00
CA GLN A 362 -41.56 -19.70 -12.04
C GLN A 362 -42.05 -18.36 -12.61
N PRO A 363 -43.22 -17.87 -12.17
CA PRO A 363 -43.69 -16.55 -12.56
C PRO A 363 -42.64 -15.48 -12.24
N PHE A 364 -42.37 -14.60 -13.21
CA PHE A 364 -41.49 -13.46 -13.00
C PHE A 364 -41.98 -12.63 -11.81
N GLN A 365 -41.07 -12.30 -10.90
CA GLN A 365 -41.36 -11.45 -9.75
C GLN A 365 -40.52 -10.17 -9.83
N ALA A 366 -41.17 -9.02 -9.68
CA ALA A 366 -40.52 -7.74 -9.50
C ALA A 366 -41.10 -7.04 -8.27
N ARG A 367 -40.23 -6.41 -7.49
CA ARG A 367 -40.60 -5.70 -6.26
C ARG A 367 -39.92 -4.34 -6.22
N LEU A 368 -40.73 -3.30 -6.07
CA LEU A 368 -40.28 -1.99 -5.61
C LEU A 368 -40.59 -1.89 -4.11
N ALA A 369 -39.58 -1.60 -3.31
CA ALA A 369 -39.73 -1.39 -1.88
C ALA A 369 -39.15 -0.03 -1.48
N ILE A 370 -39.88 0.69 -0.63
CA ILE A 370 -39.42 1.93 -0.02
C ILE A 370 -39.39 1.69 1.48
N SER A 371 -38.21 1.80 2.09
CA SER A 371 -37.99 1.60 3.51
C SER A 371 -37.54 2.91 4.14
N LEU A 372 -38.30 3.43 5.10
CA LEU A 372 -37.93 4.61 5.88
C LEU A 372 -37.76 4.19 7.35
N PRO A 373 -36.53 4.24 7.91
CA PRO A 373 -36.34 3.97 9.32
C PRO A 373 -36.93 5.11 10.16
N LEU A 374 -38.01 4.83 10.90
CA LEU A 374 -38.64 5.82 11.80
C LEU A 374 -37.97 5.84 13.18
N TRP A 375 -37.68 4.66 13.73
CA TRP A 375 -37.00 4.47 15.00
C TRP A 375 -36.10 3.25 14.96
N THR A 376 -34.89 3.41 15.48
CA THR A 376 -33.76 2.52 15.23
C THR A 376 -32.88 2.35 16.46
N ASN A 377 -33.46 2.60 17.64
CA ASN A 377 -32.80 2.48 18.94
C ASN A 377 -31.46 3.25 19.00
N PHE A 378 -31.47 4.51 18.55
CA PHE A 378 -30.32 5.42 18.51
C PHE A 378 -29.10 5.00 17.67
N SER A 379 -29.18 3.95 16.86
CA SER A 379 -28.04 3.51 16.03
C SER A 379 -27.57 4.56 15.01
N GLN A 380 -28.48 5.28 14.34
CA GLN A 380 -28.14 6.35 13.37
C GLN A 380 -27.59 7.60 14.08
N PRO A 381 -28.21 8.10 15.18
CA PRO A 381 -27.59 9.17 15.97
C PRO A 381 -26.18 8.83 16.42
N LEU A 382 -25.95 7.58 16.87
CA LEU A 382 -24.62 7.11 17.26
C LEU A 382 -23.64 7.13 16.08
N GLN A 383 -24.01 6.59 14.92
CA GLN A 383 -23.15 6.59 13.73
C GLN A 383 -22.80 8.01 13.26
N VAL A 384 -23.76 8.94 13.30
CA VAL A 384 -23.51 10.35 12.95
C VAL A 384 -22.62 11.02 13.98
N SER A 385 -22.84 10.76 15.28
CA SER A 385 -21.99 11.27 16.35
C SER A 385 -20.55 10.78 16.19
N GLN A 386 -20.34 9.49 15.91
CA GLN A 386 -19.03 8.88 15.67
C GLN A 386 -18.35 9.48 14.43
N ALA A 387 -19.07 9.63 13.32
CA ALA A 387 -18.51 10.23 12.10
C ALA A 387 -18.12 11.71 12.32
N LYS A 388 -18.92 12.46 13.09
CA LYS A 388 -18.62 13.85 13.46
C LYS A 388 -17.40 13.94 14.38
N ALA A 389 -17.30 13.08 15.37
CA ALA A 389 -16.14 12.99 16.25
C ALA A 389 -14.87 12.68 15.43
N GLN A 390 -14.93 11.70 14.52
CA GLN A 390 -13.80 11.38 13.64
C GLN A 390 -13.39 12.54 12.73
N HIS A 391 -14.35 13.33 12.23
CA HIS A 391 -14.04 14.54 11.47
C HIS A 391 -13.37 15.60 12.34
N GLN A 392 -13.88 15.86 13.54
CA GLN A 392 -13.30 16.81 14.49
C GLN A 392 -11.90 16.38 14.96
N ASP A 393 -11.68 15.10 15.19
CA ASP A 393 -10.36 14.54 15.53
C ASP A 393 -9.36 14.77 14.37
N LEU A 394 -9.81 14.61 13.12
CA LEU A 394 -8.98 14.90 11.94
C LEU A 394 -8.74 16.40 11.74
N GLU A 395 -9.72 17.25 12.03
CA GLU A 395 -9.57 18.71 12.03
C GLU A 395 -8.50 19.16 13.03
N GLU A 396 -8.54 18.66 14.27
CA GLU A 396 -7.49 18.92 15.26
C GLU A 396 -6.15 18.28 14.87
N SER A 397 -6.16 17.14 14.19
CA SER A 397 -4.94 16.53 13.65
C SER A 397 -4.30 17.41 12.56
N VAL A 398 -5.11 18.02 11.68
CA VAL A 398 -4.63 19.00 10.69
C VAL A 398 -4.02 20.21 11.39
N ARG A 399 -4.68 20.74 12.44
CA ARG A 399 -4.17 21.86 13.22
C ARG A 399 -2.84 21.53 13.90
N ALA A 400 -2.77 20.39 14.58
CA ALA A 400 -1.56 19.90 15.22
C ALA A 400 -0.42 19.70 14.21
N ARG A 401 -0.71 19.13 13.04
CA ARG A 401 0.28 18.97 11.97
C ARG A 401 0.75 20.31 11.41
N GLY A 402 -0.15 21.29 11.26
CA GLY A 402 0.21 22.65 10.84
C GLY A 402 1.19 23.32 11.81
N LEU A 403 0.94 23.23 13.11
CA LEU A 403 1.85 23.73 14.15
C LEU A 403 3.21 23.02 14.13
N GLN A 404 3.19 21.70 13.91
CA GLN A 404 4.42 20.92 13.77
C GLN A 404 5.21 21.33 12.52
N VAL A 405 4.56 21.51 11.37
CA VAL A 405 5.23 21.99 10.15
C VAL A 405 5.87 23.37 10.36
N HIS A 406 5.19 24.28 11.06
CA HIS A 406 5.78 25.57 11.45
C HIS A 406 7.06 25.41 12.26
N THR A 407 7.05 24.49 13.23
CA THR A 407 8.21 24.19 14.07
C THR A 407 9.33 23.54 13.27
N ASP A 408 9.00 22.55 12.45
CA ASP A 408 9.94 21.79 11.61
C ASP A 408 10.67 22.73 10.62
N VAL A 409 9.92 23.62 9.95
CA VAL A 409 10.49 24.60 9.00
C VAL A 409 11.35 25.64 9.72
N SER A 410 10.90 26.14 10.87
CA SER A 410 11.66 27.11 11.65
C SER A 410 12.96 26.50 12.16
N GLN A 411 12.92 25.26 12.66
CA GLN A 411 14.10 24.54 13.11
C GLN A 411 15.06 24.30 11.93
N ALA A 412 14.57 23.79 10.80
CA ALA A 412 15.39 23.54 9.62
C ALA A 412 16.04 24.83 9.09
N TYR A 413 15.31 25.95 9.08
CA TYR A 413 15.85 27.25 8.69
C TYR A 413 16.97 27.72 9.61
N LEU A 414 16.78 27.59 10.93
CA LEU A 414 17.80 27.94 11.93
C LEU A 414 19.04 27.04 11.81
N THR A 415 18.85 25.75 11.57
CA THR A 415 19.95 24.79 11.33
C THR A 415 20.74 25.17 10.08
N VAL A 416 20.09 25.39 8.94
CA VAL A 416 20.76 25.82 7.69
C VAL A 416 21.56 27.11 7.90
N THR A 417 20.97 28.08 8.59
CA THR A 417 21.62 29.37 8.87
C THR A 417 22.84 29.19 9.79
N THR A 418 22.74 28.31 10.78
CA THR A 418 23.82 27.99 11.71
C THR A 418 24.95 27.26 11.00
N ASP A 419 24.64 26.21 10.24
CA ASP A 419 25.63 25.41 9.51
C ASP A 419 26.37 26.25 8.47
N TYR A 420 25.66 27.15 7.77
CA TYR A 420 26.28 28.10 6.86
C TYR A 420 27.34 28.98 7.55
N ARG A 421 27.06 29.48 8.76
CA ARG A 421 28.03 30.26 9.55
C ARG A 421 29.17 29.38 10.08
N THR A 422 28.87 28.15 10.48
CA THR A 422 29.86 27.18 10.96
C THR A 422 30.90 26.88 9.89
N ILE A 423 30.52 26.75 8.62
CA ILE A 423 31.47 26.54 7.51
C ILE A 423 32.56 27.62 7.51
N ALA A 424 32.19 28.89 7.62
CA ALA A 424 33.14 30.00 7.61
C ALA A 424 34.12 29.92 8.79
N ILE A 425 33.63 29.59 9.98
CA ILE A 425 34.46 29.42 11.18
C ILE A 425 35.40 28.22 11.01
N GLN A 426 34.91 27.08 10.51
CA GLN A 426 35.74 25.90 10.30
C GLN A 426 36.78 26.10 9.21
N ASP A 427 36.49 26.92 8.19
CA ASP A 427 37.49 27.27 7.18
C ASP A 427 38.63 28.11 7.80
N THR A 428 38.30 29.07 8.68
CA THR A 428 39.33 29.81 9.43
C THR A 428 40.16 28.93 10.36
N ASN A 429 39.52 27.97 11.06
CA ASN A 429 40.21 27.01 11.93
C ASN A 429 41.15 26.11 11.12
N ARG A 430 40.68 25.63 9.96
CA ARG A 430 41.46 24.82 9.03
C ARG A 430 42.67 25.58 8.49
N ALA A 431 42.51 26.85 8.13
CA ALA A 431 43.61 27.70 7.68
C ALA A 431 44.65 27.91 8.80
N ALA A 432 44.20 28.27 10.00
CA ALA A 432 45.08 28.47 11.16
C ALA A 432 45.82 27.19 11.57
N ALA A 433 45.14 26.04 11.61
CA ALA A 433 45.76 24.76 11.94
C ALA A 433 46.78 24.31 10.88
N ARG A 434 46.53 24.62 9.60
CA ARG A 434 47.50 24.37 8.52
C ARG A 434 48.75 25.23 8.67
N GLU A 435 48.61 26.50 9.00
CA GLU A 435 49.75 27.40 9.26
C GLU A 435 50.53 26.95 10.51
N GLN A 436 49.84 26.60 11.60
CA GLN A 436 50.47 26.06 12.81
C GLN A 436 51.30 24.80 12.50
N LEU A 437 50.76 23.87 11.71
CA LEU A 437 51.49 22.69 11.28
C LEU A 437 52.72 23.04 10.45
N GLN A 438 52.62 24.00 9.53
CA GLN A 438 53.75 24.44 8.73
C GLN A 438 54.87 25.02 9.62
N LEU A 439 54.53 25.91 10.55
CA LEU A 439 55.48 26.50 11.49
C LEU A 439 56.11 25.45 12.41
N ALA A 440 55.31 24.51 12.94
CA ALA A 440 55.81 23.42 13.78
C ALA A 440 56.75 22.49 12.98
N THR A 441 56.44 22.22 11.71
CA THR A 441 57.29 21.42 10.82
C THR A 441 58.64 22.08 10.61
N GLU A 442 58.67 23.38 10.32
CA GLU A 442 59.91 24.13 10.13
C GLU A 442 60.74 24.22 11.42
N ARG A 443 60.12 24.53 12.56
CA ARG A 443 60.79 24.54 13.87
C ARG A 443 61.37 23.16 14.23
N TYR A 444 60.64 22.08 13.96
CA TYR A 444 61.16 20.73 14.13
C TYR A 444 62.36 20.51 13.22
N ARG A 445 62.26 20.81 11.91
CA ARG A 445 63.38 20.66 10.95
C ARG A 445 64.67 21.34 11.39
N VAL A 446 64.60 22.58 11.88
CA VAL A 446 65.78 23.33 12.35
C VAL A 446 66.20 23.01 13.79
N GLY A 447 65.45 22.15 14.49
CA GLY A 447 65.73 21.73 15.87
C GLY A 447 65.32 22.72 16.96
N SER A 448 64.57 23.77 16.62
CA SER A 448 64.04 24.77 17.56
C SER A 448 62.62 24.45 18.07
N GLY A 449 62.11 23.25 17.78
CA GLY A 449 60.81 22.75 18.20
C GLY A 449 60.88 21.27 18.58
N THR A 450 59.93 20.81 19.38
CA THR A 450 59.90 19.41 19.85
C THR A 450 59.09 18.51 18.91
N PHE A 451 59.34 17.20 18.99
CA PHE A 451 58.52 16.21 18.28
C PHE A 451 57.04 16.32 18.67
N PHE A 452 56.78 16.53 19.98
CA PHE A 452 55.43 16.61 20.52
C PHE A 452 54.64 17.81 19.96
N GLU A 453 55.27 18.99 19.83
CA GLU A 453 54.65 20.18 19.21
C GLU A 453 54.22 19.92 17.76
N LEU A 454 55.01 19.17 17.00
CA LEU A 454 54.68 18.82 15.62
C LEU A 454 53.54 17.81 15.56
N LEU A 455 53.56 16.77 16.41
CA LEU A 455 52.48 15.78 16.48
C LEU A 455 51.15 16.43 16.90
N ASP A 456 51.18 17.33 17.89
CA ASP A 456 50.00 18.10 18.31
C ASP A 456 49.44 18.95 17.17
N ALA A 457 50.31 19.61 16.41
CA ALA A 457 49.90 20.42 15.25
C ALA A 457 49.32 19.57 14.11
N GLN A 458 49.82 18.35 13.89
CA GLN A 458 49.24 17.40 12.92
C GLN A 458 47.84 16.97 13.34
N VAL A 459 47.66 16.56 14.60
CA VAL A 459 46.35 16.16 15.13
C VAL A 459 45.35 17.33 15.06
N ALA A 460 45.78 18.54 15.37
CA ALA A 460 44.95 19.74 15.25
C ALA A 460 44.53 20.01 13.79
N GLN A 461 45.45 19.89 12.83
CA GLN A 461 45.17 20.09 11.41
C GLN A 461 44.26 19.00 10.83
N LEU A 462 44.44 17.73 11.21
CA LEU A 462 43.57 16.63 10.82
C LEU A 462 42.13 16.86 11.31
N ARG A 463 41.97 17.22 12.60
CA ARG A 463 40.66 17.51 13.18
C ARG A 463 40.00 18.67 12.44
N ALA A 464 40.71 19.78 12.24
CA ALA A 464 40.17 20.94 11.55
C ALA A 464 39.79 20.66 10.08
N GLU A 465 40.55 19.83 9.35
CA GLU A 465 40.16 19.41 7.99
C GLU A 465 38.91 18.53 7.99
N SER A 466 38.80 17.57 8.92
CA SER A 466 37.60 16.73 9.07
C SER A 466 36.38 17.57 9.50
N ASP A 467 36.54 18.50 10.43
CA ASP A 467 35.46 19.36 10.93
C ASP A 467 34.94 20.30 9.83
N TYR A 468 35.82 20.82 8.97
CA TYR A 468 35.42 21.60 7.81
C TYR A 468 34.62 20.76 6.80
N VAL A 469 35.11 19.56 6.46
CA VAL A 469 34.40 18.65 5.55
C VAL A 469 33.02 18.32 6.10
N ASN A 470 32.92 17.97 7.39
CA ASN A 470 31.64 17.68 8.04
C ASN A 470 30.71 18.89 8.00
N ALA A 471 31.17 20.10 8.34
CA ALA A 471 30.36 21.31 8.30
C ALA A 471 29.76 21.62 6.92
N VAL A 472 30.52 21.36 5.84
CA VAL A 472 30.03 21.54 4.46
C VAL A 472 28.89 20.55 4.15
N TYR A 473 29.07 19.27 4.48
CA TYR A 473 28.03 18.26 4.23
C TYR A 473 26.81 18.41 5.16
N ASP A 474 27.02 18.83 6.40
CA ASP A 474 25.94 19.11 7.36
C ASP A 474 25.04 20.24 6.83
N TYR A 475 25.62 21.32 6.30
CA TYR A 475 24.87 22.37 5.60
C TYR A 475 24.06 21.82 4.42
N HIS A 476 24.65 20.98 3.57
CA HIS A 476 23.92 20.42 2.41
C HIS A 476 22.77 19.52 2.82
N LYS A 477 22.94 18.70 3.86
CA LYS A 477 21.88 17.87 4.44
C LYS A 477 20.81 18.71 5.12
N ALA A 478 21.18 19.77 5.81
CA ALA A 478 20.25 20.72 6.43
C ALA A 478 19.38 21.40 5.37
N VAL A 479 19.93 21.77 4.22
CA VAL A 479 19.12 22.31 3.11
C VAL A 479 18.18 21.27 2.55
N ALA A 480 18.62 20.02 2.34
CA ALA A 480 17.72 18.95 1.91
C ALA A 480 16.59 18.69 2.93
N ALA A 481 16.87 18.80 4.23
CA ALA A 481 15.86 18.72 5.29
C ALA A 481 14.88 19.91 5.26
N LEU A 482 15.37 21.13 4.98
CA LEU A 482 14.52 22.31 4.80
C LEU A 482 13.59 22.17 3.59
N GLU A 483 14.11 21.71 2.46
CA GLU A 483 13.32 21.42 1.24
C GLU A 483 12.20 20.41 1.54
N ALA A 484 12.51 19.36 2.31
CA ALA A 484 11.53 18.36 2.73
C ALA A 484 10.46 18.93 3.67
N ALA A 485 10.86 19.79 4.63
CA ALA A 485 9.94 20.44 5.56
C ALA A 485 8.97 21.40 4.84
N VAL A 486 9.46 22.14 3.83
CA VAL A 486 8.64 23.02 3.00
C VAL A 486 7.79 22.22 2.00
N GLY A 487 8.32 21.09 1.50
CA GLY A 487 7.64 20.24 0.53
C GLY A 487 7.96 20.55 -0.94
N ARG A 488 9.05 21.28 -1.21
CA ARG A 488 9.53 21.60 -2.57
C ARG A 488 11.05 21.75 -2.61
N PRO A 489 11.69 21.52 -3.77
CA PRO A 489 13.07 21.93 -3.96
C PRO A 489 13.20 23.46 -3.88
N LEU A 490 14.29 23.90 -3.23
CA LEU A 490 14.70 25.30 -3.09
C LEU A 490 15.97 25.60 -3.91
N ARG A 491 16.66 24.55 -4.38
CA ARG A 491 17.82 24.59 -5.28
C ARG A 491 17.48 24.38 -6.74
#